data_AF-A0A0S3SST9-F1
#
_entry.id   AF-A0A0S3SST9-F1
#
_cell.length_a   1.000
_cell.length_b   1.000
_cell.length_c   1.000
_cell.angle_alpha   90.00
_cell.angle_beta   90.00
_cell.angle_gamma   90.00
#
_symmetry.space_group_name_H-M   'P 1'
#
loop_
_entity.id
_entity.type
_entity.pdbx_description
1 polymer ?
#
loop_
_entity_poly.entity_id
_entity_poly.type
_entity_poly.pdbx_seq_one_letter_code
_entity_poly.pdbx_strand_id
1 'polypeptide(L)'
;MAFMRLGSKSDAFHREGQTWNCTTGLPSDVTVKVGEIIFFLHKFPLLSRSGLLKKMITDFTNEEGSNCFLQLDDVPGGDKTFALVTKFFYNVKIDVTASNVVSMRCAAEYLQMNENYGEGNLIAKTETFLNEVFSNWSDSIKALQTCEEVKTCAEELHIVSRCIDSLAMRACSEPNIFNRYVEVHDFSKNSTQDPTLLNVISSETKSVSPSDNWWYEDLCLLSLPLFTRLILAIDGKGMNPENIARSLIYYIKRFVPLMNSQATVNDKSSVNNGTTTTSTISEADQRSLLEEILILLPDKKGVTPSKYLLRLLRTAMILHASPSCVENLEKRIGSQ
;
A
#
# COMPACT_ATOMS: atom_id res chain seq x y z
N MET A 1 -5.36 11.71 6.99
CA MET A 1 -5.45 11.12 5.65
C MET A 1 -5.72 12.23 4.67
N ALA A 2 -4.89 12.32 3.64
CA ALA A 2 -5.07 13.22 2.52
C ALA A 2 -6.40 12.91 1.80
N PHE A 3 -7.09 13.96 1.38
CA PHE A 3 -8.40 13.86 0.76
C PHE A 3 -8.60 15.00 -0.22
N MET A 4 -9.05 14.68 -1.43
CA MET A 4 -9.36 15.66 -2.48
C MET A 4 -10.76 15.42 -3.02
N ARG A 5 -11.58 16.47 -3.05
CA ARG A 5 -12.88 16.44 -3.74
C ARG A 5 -12.78 17.04 -5.12
N LEU A 6 -13.27 16.31 -6.12
CA LEU A 6 -13.44 16.82 -7.48
C LEU A 6 -14.93 16.87 -7.84
N GLY A 7 -15.28 17.70 -8.82
CA GLY A 7 -16.66 17.82 -9.30
C GLY A 7 -17.55 18.73 -8.46
N SER A 8 -18.67 19.16 -9.04
CA SER A 8 -19.64 20.03 -8.35
C SER A 8 -21.08 19.53 -8.41
N LYS A 9 -21.42 18.64 -9.36
CA LYS A 9 -22.77 18.10 -9.53
C LYS A 9 -23.06 16.97 -8.55
N SER A 10 -24.34 16.79 -8.23
CA SER A 10 -24.83 15.61 -7.50
C SER A 10 -24.65 14.34 -8.30
N ASP A 11 -24.76 13.19 -7.64
CA ASP A 11 -24.68 11.90 -8.35
C ASP A 11 -25.81 11.79 -9.37
N ALA A 12 -25.43 11.40 -10.59
CA ALA A 12 -26.32 11.23 -11.73
C ALA A 12 -26.21 9.82 -12.31
N PHE A 13 -25.58 8.90 -11.57
CA PHE A 13 -25.38 7.53 -12.00
C PHE A 13 -26.12 6.55 -11.11
N HIS A 14 -26.77 5.58 -11.73
CA HIS A 14 -27.41 4.45 -11.06
C HIS A 14 -26.83 3.14 -11.59
N ARG A 15 -26.49 2.22 -10.68
CA ARG A 15 -26.01 0.89 -11.05
C ARG A 15 -27.15 -0.13 -10.89
N GLU A 16 -27.49 -0.80 -11.97
CA GLU A 16 -28.48 -1.88 -12.01
C GLU A 16 -27.80 -3.16 -12.52
N GLY A 17 -27.54 -4.10 -11.60
CA GLY A 17 -26.76 -5.30 -11.91
C GLY A 17 -25.36 -4.96 -12.43
N GLN A 18 -25.09 -5.35 -13.67
CA GLN A 18 -23.84 -5.10 -14.41
C GLN A 18 -23.88 -3.82 -15.27
N THR A 19 -24.95 -3.02 -15.16
CA THR A 19 -25.12 -1.82 -15.98
C THR A 19 -25.03 -0.55 -15.16
N TRP A 20 -24.40 0.47 -15.72
CA TRP A 20 -24.33 1.83 -15.19
C TRP A 20 -25.10 2.76 -16.11
N ASN A 21 -26.14 3.38 -15.59
CA ASN A 21 -27.01 4.28 -16.32
C ASN A 21 -26.84 5.72 -15.84
N CYS A 22 -26.74 6.65 -16.79
CA CYS A 22 -26.69 8.08 -16.51
C CYS A 22 -28.10 8.69 -16.57
N THR A 23 -28.57 9.32 -15.50
CA THR A 23 -29.94 9.85 -15.35
C THR A 23 -30.07 11.32 -15.75
N THR A 24 -29.33 11.76 -16.78
CA THR A 24 -29.35 13.16 -17.27
C THR A 24 -30.60 13.53 -18.07
N GLY A 25 -31.59 12.64 -18.15
CA GLY A 25 -32.86 12.86 -18.87
C GLY A 25 -32.76 12.76 -20.39
N LEU A 26 -31.57 12.44 -20.92
CA LEU A 26 -31.32 12.17 -22.33
C LEU A 26 -31.02 10.69 -22.53
N PRO A 27 -31.38 10.10 -23.69
CA PRO A 27 -30.97 8.75 -24.02
C PRO A 27 -29.46 8.69 -24.22
N SER A 28 -28.82 7.60 -23.78
CA SER A 28 -27.41 7.34 -24.04
C SER A 28 -27.14 7.17 -25.52
N ASP A 29 -26.08 7.80 -26.02
CA ASP A 29 -25.63 7.73 -27.43
C ASP A 29 -24.30 6.96 -27.59
N VAL A 30 -23.70 6.49 -26.50
CA VAL A 30 -22.51 5.62 -26.48
C VAL A 30 -22.57 4.61 -25.34
N THR A 31 -22.20 3.37 -25.64
CA THR A 31 -22.08 2.27 -24.69
C THR A 31 -20.61 1.91 -24.55
N VAL A 32 -20.11 1.87 -23.32
CA VAL A 32 -18.72 1.46 -23.02
C VAL A 32 -18.74 0.22 -22.16
N LYS A 33 -18.08 -0.85 -22.60
CA LYS A 33 -17.90 -2.09 -21.83
C LYS A 33 -16.50 -2.10 -21.21
N VAL A 34 -16.42 -2.33 -19.90
CA VAL A 34 -15.17 -2.52 -19.14
C VAL A 34 -15.29 -3.80 -18.33
N GLY A 35 -14.53 -4.83 -18.72
CA GLY A 35 -14.74 -6.19 -18.19
C GLY A 35 -16.20 -6.64 -18.40
N GLU A 36 -16.88 -7.03 -17.32
CA GLU A 36 -18.28 -7.46 -17.35
C GLU A 36 -19.29 -6.31 -17.16
N ILE A 37 -18.82 -5.08 -16.97
CA ILE A 37 -19.67 -3.94 -16.66
C ILE A 37 -19.91 -3.09 -17.90
N ILE A 38 -21.17 -2.71 -18.11
CA ILE A 38 -21.61 -1.89 -19.24
C ILE A 38 -22.00 -0.50 -18.74
N PHE A 39 -21.48 0.54 -19.38
CA PHE A 39 -21.76 1.93 -19.07
C PHE A 39 -22.53 2.58 -20.23
N PHE A 40 -23.76 3.01 -19.95
CA PHE A 40 -24.59 3.79 -20.88
C PHE A 40 -24.34 5.28 -20.66
N LEU A 41 -23.64 5.89 -21.61
CA LEU A 41 -23.04 7.21 -21.49
C LEU A 41 -23.42 8.12 -22.68
N HIS A 42 -22.88 9.33 -22.65
CA HIS A 42 -23.06 10.38 -23.64
C HIS A 42 -21.70 10.73 -24.27
N LYS A 43 -21.63 10.88 -25.59
CA LYS A 43 -20.38 11.14 -26.33
C LYS A 43 -19.71 12.42 -25.83
N PHE A 44 -20.46 13.52 -25.72
CA PHE A 44 -19.88 14.84 -25.45
C PHE A 44 -19.01 14.90 -24.17
N PRO A 45 -19.46 14.44 -22.98
CA PRO A 45 -18.62 14.36 -21.78
C PRO A 45 -17.30 13.61 -21.99
N LEU A 46 -17.33 12.49 -22.69
CA LEU A 46 -16.16 11.64 -22.95
C LEU A 46 -15.18 12.31 -23.92
N LEU A 47 -15.70 12.78 -25.07
CA LEU A 47 -14.92 13.46 -26.12
C LEU A 47 -14.22 14.72 -25.59
N SER A 48 -14.84 15.40 -24.63
CA SER A 48 -14.31 16.64 -24.06
C SER A 48 -13.13 16.43 -23.12
N ARG A 49 -12.89 15.20 -22.62
CA ARG A 49 -11.93 14.91 -21.55
C ARG A 49 -10.94 13.79 -21.83
N SER A 50 -11.19 12.91 -22.81
CA SER A 50 -10.35 11.77 -23.12
C SER A 50 -9.92 11.75 -24.59
N GLY A 51 -8.60 11.73 -24.82
CA GLY A 51 -8.05 11.58 -26.16
C GLY A 51 -8.31 10.21 -26.78
N LEU A 52 -8.17 9.14 -25.98
CA LEU A 52 -8.40 7.78 -26.45
C LEU A 52 -9.85 7.58 -26.88
N LEU A 53 -10.81 7.94 -26.01
CA LEU A 53 -12.23 7.80 -26.32
C LEU A 53 -12.65 8.69 -27.50
N LYS A 54 -12.06 9.89 -27.62
CA LYS A 54 -12.28 10.74 -28.80
C LYS A 54 -11.86 10.07 -30.09
N LYS A 55 -10.67 9.46 -30.10
CA LYS A 55 -10.19 8.71 -31.26
C LYS A 55 -11.12 7.54 -31.59
N MET A 56 -11.39 6.67 -30.61
CA MET A 56 -12.23 5.48 -30.80
C MET A 56 -13.63 5.82 -31.31
N ILE A 57 -14.28 6.86 -30.75
CA ILE A 57 -15.63 7.29 -31.19
C ILE A 57 -15.59 7.85 -32.61
N THR A 58 -14.56 8.64 -32.96
CA THR A 58 -14.43 9.24 -34.30
C THR A 58 -14.20 8.16 -35.35
N ASP A 59 -13.35 7.18 -35.04
CA ASP A 59 -13.08 6.04 -35.92
C ASP A 59 -14.35 5.22 -36.16
N PHE A 60 -15.17 5.02 -35.12
CA PHE A 60 -16.46 4.31 -35.21
C PHE A 60 -17.50 5.05 -36.05
N THR A 61 -17.57 6.38 -35.99
CA THR A 61 -18.56 7.16 -36.76
C THR A 61 -18.33 7.16 -38.26
N ASN A 62 -17.15 6.72 -38.72
CA ASN A 62 -16.88 6.52 -40.14
C ASN A 62 -17.51 5.22 -40.67
N GLU A 63 -18.00 4.34 -39.77
CA GLU A 63 -18.69 3.08 -40.07
C GLU A 63 -20.18 3.24 -39.72
N GLU A 64 -21.06 3.05 -40.70
CA GLU A 64 -22.44 3.57 -40.72
C GLU A 64 -23.37 3.13 -39.57
N GLY A 65 -24.12 4.09 -39.00
CA GLY A 65 -25.51 3.91 -38.51
C GLY A 65 -25.78 3.14 -37.21
N SER A 66 -24.80 2.51 -36.57
CA SER A 66 -24.99 1.74 -35.34
C SER A 66 -24.82 2.57 -34.06
N ASN A 67 -25.45 2.14 -32.95
CA ASN A 67 -25.17 2.66 -31.62
C ASN A 67 -23.68 2.44 -31.29
N CYS A 68 -22.97 3.52 -30.92
CA CYS A 68 -21.52 3.49 -30.69
C CYS A 68 -21.20 2.57 -29.50
N PHE A 69 -20.60 1.42 -29.75
CA PHE A 69 -20.20 0.46 -28.73
C PHE A 69 -18.68 0.39 -28.64
N LEU A 70 -18.12 0.73 -27.47
CA LEU A 70 -16.69 0.71 -27.20
C LEU A 70 -16.39 -0.39 -26.18
N GLN A 71 -15.34 -1.15 -26.40
CA GLN A 71 -14.83 -2.13 -25.45
C GLN A 71 -13.44 -1.70 -24.98
N LEU A 72 -13.25 -1.63 -23.65
CA LEU A 72 -11.98 -1.31 -23.02
C LEU A 72 -11.59 -2.50 -22.13
N ASP A 73 -10.65 -3.31 -22.62
CA ASP A 73 -10.23 -4.54 -21.92
C ASP A 73 -9.17 -4.27 -20.85
N ASP A 74 -8.30 -3.27 -21.07
CA ASP A 74 -7.10 -3.06 -20.25
C ASP A 74 -7.18 -1.79 -19.36
N VAL A 75 -8.38 -1.42 -18.88
CA VAL A 75 -8.51 -0.24 -18.01
C VAL A 75 -7.80 -0.49 -16.68
N PRO A 76 -6.77 0.31 -16.32
CA PRO A 76 -6.10 0.16 -15.03
C PRO A 76 -7.08 0.36 -13.86
N GLY A 77 -7.10 -0.60 -12.94
CA GLY A 77 -8.03 -0.60 -11.80
C GLY A 77 -9.47 -0.95 -12.15
N GLY A 78 -9.73 -1.41 -13.38
CA GLY A 78 -10.99 -2.02 -13.82
C GLY A 78 -12.21 -1.10 -13.83
N ASP A 79 -13.38 -1.73 -13.81
CA ASP A 79 -14.69 -1.09 -13.87
C ASP A 79 -14.93 -0.10 -12.72
N LYS A 80 -14.45 -0.41 -11.52
CA LYS A 80 -14.58 0.45 -10.34
C LYS A 80 -13.86 1.78 -10.54
N THR A 81 -12.64 1.73 -11.07
CA THR A 81 -11.87 2.94 -11.39
C THR A 81 -12.50 3.69 -12.55
N PHE A 82 -12.95 2.98 -13.59
CA PHE A 82 -13.65 3.59 -14.71
C PHE A 82 -14.95 4.30 -14.28
N ALA A 83 -15.66 3.79 -13.28
CA ALA A 83 -16.84 4.45 -12.73
C ALA A 83 -16.50 5.81 -12.09
N LEU A 84 -15.37 5.92 -11.38
CA LEU A 84 -14.89 7.20 -10.83
C LEU A 84 -14.48 8.17 -11.95
N VAL A 85 -13.77 7.67 -12.96
CA VAL A 85 -13.41 8.46 -14.16
C VAL A 85 -14.65 8.92 -14.91
N THR A 86 -15.68 8.08 -15.00
CA THR A 86 -16.96 8.42 -15.61
C THR A 86 -17.65 9.54 -14.84
N LYS A 87 -17.67 9.49 -13.51
CA LYS A 87 -18.17 10.61 -12.70
C LYS A 87 -17.37 11.90 -12.96
N PHE A 88 -16.06 11.81 -13.14
CA PHE A 88 -15.23 12.94 -13.52
C PHE A 88 -15.62 13.54 -14.89
N PHE A 89 -15.88 12.72 -15.92
CA PHE A 89 -16.34 13.21 -17.23
C PHE A 89 -17.59 14.09 -17.13
N TYR A 90 -18.49 13.75 -16.20
CA TYR A 90 -19.76 14.46 -16.02
C TYR A 90 -19.69 15.60 -14.99
N ASN A 91 -18.51 15.85 -14.42
CA ASN A 91 -18.30 16.81 -13.33
C ASN A 91 -19.14 16.49 -12.08
N VAL A 92 -19.41 15.19 -11.85
CA VAL A 92 -20.06 14.67 -10.64
C VAL A 92 -19.05 14.64 -9.50
N LYS A 93 -19.53 14.90 -8.28
CA LYS A 93 -18.69 14.85 -7.08
C LYS A 93 -18.03 13.48 -6.91
N ILE A 94 -16.71 13.48 -6.78
CA ILE A 94 -15.91 12.30 -6.46
C ILE A 94 -14.93 12.62 -5.33
N ASP A 95 -14.75 11.63 -4.47
CA ASP A 95 -13.81 11.67 -3.36
C ASP A 95 -12.57 10.88 -3.76
N VAL A 96 -11.44 11.57 -3.87
CA VAL A 96 -10.13 11.00 -4.22
C VAL A 96 -9.29 10.87 -2.95
N THR A 97 -8.74 9.67 -2.73
CA THR A 97 -8.02 9.27 -1.52
C THR A 97 -6.80 8.42 -1.89
N ALA A 98 -5.95 8.11 -0.91
CA ALA A 98 -4.80 7.23 -1.10
C ALA A 98 -5.17 5.82 -1.62
N SER A 99 -6.42 5.38 -1.43
CA SER A 99 -6.88 4.05 -1.87
C SER A 99 -7.38 4.00 -3.31
N ASN A 100 -7.51 5.13 -4.00
CA ASN A 100 -8.01 5.15 -5.38
C ASN A 100 -7.18 6.02 -6.32
N VAL A 101 -6.38 6.97 -5.81
CA VAL A 101 -5.63 7.93 -6.63
C VAL A 101 -4.66 7.23 -7.60
N VAL A 102 -4.01 6.14 -7.20
CA VAL A 102 -3.05 5.42 -8.04
C VAL A 102 -3.75 4.82 -9.26
N SER A 103 -4.84 4.07 -9.03
CA SER A 103 -5.64 3.49 -10.11
C SER A 103 -6.24 4.59 -11.00
N MET A 104 -6.73 5.68 -10.42
CA MET A 104 -7.24 6.83 -11.17
C MET A 104 -6.17 7.51 -12.03
N ARG A 105 -4.95 7.71 -11.50
CA ARG A 105 -3.81 8.28 -12.25
C ARG A 105 -3.43 7.40 -13.44
N CYS A 106 -3.44 6.09 -13.23
CA CYS A 106 -3.16 5.11 -14.27
C CYS A 106 -4.26 5.05 -15.34
N ALA A 107 -5.54 5.02 -14.93
CA ALA A 107 -6.66 5.06 -15.86
C ALA A 107 -6.69 6.37 -16.66
N ALA A 108 -6.33 7.50 -16.03
CA ALA A 108 -6.22 8.79 -16.70
C ALA A 108 -5.13 8.79 -17.77
N GLU A 109 -3.99 8.12 -17.54
CA GLU A 109 -2.94 7.93 -18.54
C GLU A 109 -3.45 7.10 -19.73
N TYR A 110 -4.03 5.93 -19.44
CA TYR A 110 -4.59 5.02 -20.44
C TYR A 110 -5.62 5.75 -21.34
N LEU A 111 -6.52 6.54 -20.73
CA LEU A 111 -7.56 7.30 -21.43
C LEU A 111 -7.05 8.61 -22.05
N GLN A 112 -5.76 8.93 -21.93
CA GLN A 112 -5.13 10.16 -22.42
C GLN A 112 -5.86 11.42 -21.92
N MET A 113 -6.16 11.47 -20.62
CA MET A 113 -6.86 12.57 -19.96
C MET A 113 -5.89 13.68 -19.53
N ASN A 114 -5.21 14.26 -20.52
CA ASN A 114 -4.25 15.36 -20.36
C ASN A 114 -4.89 16.74 -20.63
N GLU A 115 -4.10 17.81 -20.44
CA GLU A 115 -4.55 19.20 -20.58
C GLU A 115 -5.00 19.58 -22.00
N ASN A 116 -4.61 18.81 -23.04
CA ASN A 116 -5.11 19.05 -24.41
C ASN A 116 -6.62 18.76 -24.53
N TYR A 117 -7.19 18.03 -23.57
CA TYR A 117 -8.61 17.69 -23.48
C TYR A 117 -9.26 18.37 -22.28
N GLY A 118 -8.88 19.63 -22.03
CA GLY A 118 -9.53 20.51 -21.06
C GLY A 118 -8.68 20.78 -19.83
N GLU A 119 -8.75 22.02 -19.36
CA GLU A 119 -7.94 22.50 -18.24
C GLU A 119 -8.23 21.73 -16.95
N GLY A 120 -7.15 21.45 -16.20
CA GLY A 120 -7.18 20.71 -14.96
C GLY A 120 -7.72 19.31 -15.16
N ASN A 121 -7.24 18.60 -16.18
CA ASN A 121 -7.72 17.26 -16.45
C ASN A 121 -7.22 16.26 -15.40
N LEU A 122 -7.70 15.02 -15.47
CA LEU A 122 -7.53 14.06 -14.39
C LEU A 122 -6.06 13.69 -14.14
N ILE A 123 -5.20 13.68 -15.18
CA ILE A 123 -3.75 13.46 -15.00
C ILE A 123 -3.16 14.54 -14.06
N ALA A 124 -3.34 15.83 -14.36
CA ALA A 124 -2.76 16.91 -13.57
C ALA A 124 -3.29 16.92 -12.12
N LYS A 125 -4.60 16.66 -11.95
CA LYS A 125 -5.25 16.61 -10.63
C LYS A 125 -4.75 15.45 -9.77
N THR A 126 -4.67 14.26 -10.34
CA THR A 126 -4.18 13.08 -9.61
C THR A 126 -2.69 13.17 -9.33
N GLU A 127 -1.89 13.73 -10.25
CA GLU A 127 -0.46 13.96 -10.05
C GLU A 127 -0.17 14.92 -8.88
N THR A 128 -0.93 16.02 -8.81
CA THR A 128 -0.82 16.99 -7.71
C THR A 128 -1.15 16.33 -6.38
N PHE A 129 -2.26 15.57 -6.33
CA PHE A 129 -2.70 14.90 -5.12
C PHE A 129 -1.75 13.75 -4.69
N LEU A 130 -1.11 13.05 -5.64
CA LEU A 130 -0.09 12.04 -5.32
C LEU A 130 1.09 12.65 -4.57
N ASN A 131 1.52 13.87 -4.91
CA ASN A 131 2.59 14.56 -4.17
C ASN A 131 2.18 14.83 -2.71
N GLU A 132 0.92 15.19 -2.46
CA GLU A 132 0.38 15.35 -1.11
C GLU A 132 0.31 14.01 -0.38
N VAL A 133 -0.15 12.95 -1.04
CA VAL A 133 -0.19 11.58 -0.50
C VAL A 133 1.21 11.10 -0.10
N PHE A 134 2.21 11.32 -0.95
CA PHE A 134 3.61 10.98 -0.64
C PHE A 134 4.17 11.75 0.55
N SER A 135 3.58 12.91 0.91
CA SER A 135 3.95 13.68 2.10
C SER A 135 3.35 13.13 3.41
N ASN A 136 2.46 12.13 3.37
CA ASN A 136 1.92 11.44 4.56
C ASN A 136 2.27 9.94 4.61
N TRP A 137 2.75 9.44 5.75
CA TRP A 137 3.27 8.06 5.87
C TRP A 137 2.18 7.02 5.63
N SER A 138 1.06 7.14 6.36
CA SER A 138 -0.07 6.21 6.25
C SER A 138 -0.68 6.22 4.86
N ASP A 139 -0.84 7.42 4.28
CA ASP A 139 -1.36 7.55 2.91
C ASP A 139 -0.38 6.98 1.87
N SER A 140 0.94 7.13 2.07
CA SER A 140 1.97 6.53 1.21
C SER A 140 1.95 5.00 1.26
N ILE A 141 1.85 4.42 2.46
CA ILE A 141 1.70 2.95 2.61
C ILE A 141 0.44 2.50 1.85
N LYS A 142 -0.67 3.22 2.02
CA LYS A 142 -1.92 2.86 1.33
C LYS A 142 -1.80 2.99 -0.19
N ALA A 143 -1.15 4.04 -0.69
CA ALA A 143 -0.91 4.22 -2.13
C ALA A 143 -0.02 3.09 -2.69
N LEU A 144 1.03 2.71 -1.95
CA LEU A 144 1.92 1.63 -2.35
C LEU A 144 1.18 0.28 -2.46
N GLN A 145 0.28 -0.03 -1.52
CA GLN A 145 -0.59 -1.22 -1.63
C GLN A 145 -1.46 -1.16 -2.88
N THR A 146 -2.02 0.01 -3.20
CA THR A 146 -2.92 0.19 -4.35
C THR A 146 -2.18 0.00 -5.69
N CYS A 147 -0.85 0.15 -5.71
CA CYS A 147 -0.04 -0.13 -6.90
C CYS A 147 -0.10 -1.61 -7.32
N GLU A 148 -0.45 -2.54 -6.43
CA GLU A 148 -0.58 -3.97 -6.78
C GLU A 148 -1.73 -4.26 -7.74
N GLU A 149 -2.74 -3.39 -7.77
CA GLU A 149 -3.89 -3.51 -8.68
C GLU A 149 -3.55 -3.04 -10.10
N VAL A 150 -2.49 -2.25 -10.27
CA VAL A 150 -2.09 -1.60 -11.52
C VAL A 150 -0.58 -1.66 -11.79
N LYS A 151 0.05 -2.79 -11.44
CA LYS A 151 1.52 -2.97 -11.37
C LYS A 151 2.27 -2.37 -12.55
N THR A 152 1.97 -2.79 -13.78
CA THR A 152 2.70 -2.34 -14.98
C THR A 152 2.62 -0.83 -15.16
N CYS A 153 1.41 -0.26 -15.11
CA CYS A 153 1.21 1.17 -15.26
C CYS A 153 1.85 1.98 -14.12
N ALA A 154 1.76 1.50 -12.87
CA ALA A 154 2.32 2.20 -11.72
C ALA A 154 3.86 2.26 -11.75
N GLU A 155 4.53 1.25 -12.32
CA GLU A 155 5.97 1.26 -12.57
C GLU A 155 6.34 2.23 -13.71
N GLU A 156 5.64 2.16 -14.84
CA GLU A 156 5.88 3.04 -16.00
C GLU A 156 5.70 4.52 -15.66
N LEU A 157 4.74 4.84 -14.79
CA LEU A 157 4.50 6.19 -14.27
C LEU A 157 5.38 6.56 -13.07
N HIS A 158 6.31 5.68 -12.67
CA HIS A 158 7.22 5.87 -11.53
C HIS A 158 6.52 6.16 -10.19
N ILE A 159 5.25 5.73 -10.04
CA ILE A 159 4.47 5.91 -8.80
C ILE A 159 5.07 5.05 -7.70
N VAL A 160 5.42 3.79 -8.02
CA VAL A 160 5.98 2.84 -7.04
C VAL A 160 7.32 3.35 -6.50
N SER A 161 8.24 3.75 -7.38
CA SER A 161 9.56 4.23 -6.95
C SER A 161 9.47 5.52 -6.14
N ARG A 162 8.66 6.50 -6.56
CA ARG A 162 8.45 7.75 -5.80
C ARG A 162 7.84 7.49 -4.42
N CYS A 163 6.89 6.56 -4.33
CA CYS A 163 6.27 6.20 -3.07
C CYS A 163 7.28 5.52 -2.12
N ILE A 164 8.05 4.56 -2.64
CA ILE A 164 9.11 3.86 -1.89
C ILE A 164 10.19 4.84 -1.43
N ASP A 165 10.65 5.74 -2.30
CA ASP A 165 11.66 6.74 -1.97
C ASP A 165 11.19 7.69 -0.88
N SER A 166 9.91 8.12 -0.93
CA SER A 166 9.31 8.96 0.12
C SER A 166 9.25 8.22 1.47
N LEU A 167 8.76 6.97 1.47
CA LEU A 167 8.70 6.15 2.67
C LEU A 167 10.11 5.90 3.25
N ALA A 168 11.08 5.55 2.41
CA ALA A 168 12.45 5.32 2.82
C ALA A 168 13.11 6.58 3.41
N MET A 169 12.93 7.73 2.75
CA MET A 169 13.44 9.01 3.25
C MET A 169 12.89 9.31 4.64
N ARG A 170 11.60 9.08 4.88
CA ARG A 170 10.95 9.38 6.16
C ARG A 170 11.32 8.41 7.26
N ALA A 171 11.39 7.12 6.94
CA ALA A 171 11.87 6.11 7.86
C ALA A 171 13.27 6.48 8.39
N CYS A 172 14.16 6.95 7.51
CA CYS A 172 15.52 7.36 7.89
C CYS A 172 15.61 8.74 8.56
N SER A 173 14.67 9.66 8.28
CA SER A 173 14.74 11.04 8.76
C SER A 173 14.17 11.23 10.17
N GLU A 174 13.22 10.41 10.61
CA GLU A 174 12.45 10.73 11.82
C GLU A 174 12.37 9.60 12.86
N PRO A 175 13.37 9.45 13.74
CA PRO A 175 13.20 8.68 14.97
C PRO A 175 12.33 9.39 16.02
N ASN A 176 12.31 10.74 16.03
CA ASN A 176 11.90 11.52 17.22
C ASN A 176 10.68 12.45 17.06
N ILE A 177 10.13 12.65 15.86
CA ILE A 177 9.10 13.68 15.64
C ILE A 177 7.66 13.13 15.81
N PHE A 178 7.45 11.84 15.61
CA PHE A 178 6.11 11.23 15.69
C PHE A 178 5.68 10.76 17.08
N ASN A 179 6.59 10.76 18.06
CA ASN A 179 6.28 10.43 19.47
C ASN A 179 5.26 11.41 20.10
N ARG A 180 5.04 12.59 19.49
CA ARG A 180 4.12 13.62 19.99
C ARG A 180 2.64 13.36 19.67
N TYR A 181 2.32 12.50 18.69
CA TYR A 181 0.92 12.29 18.28
C TYR A 181 0.19 11.21 19.07
N VAL A 182 0.90 10.39 19.86
CA VAL A 182 0.27 9.38 20.74
C VAL A 182 0.08 9.90 22.18
N GLU A 183 0.83 10.91 22.62
CA GLU A 183 0.65 11.52 23.95
C GLU A 183 -0.56 12.46 24.07
N VAL A 184 -1.28 12.76 22.98
CA VAL A 184 -2.47 13.64 23.01
C VAL A 184 -3.77 12.90 23.37
N HIS A 185 -3.72 11.57 23.50
CA HIS A 185 -4.91 10.76 23.78
C HIS A 185 -4.92 10.06 25.14
N ASP A 186 -4.35 10.65 26.19
CA ASP A 186 -4.78 10.28 27.54
C ASP A 186 -4.45 11.34 28.60
N PHE A 187 -5.31 12.34 28.80
CA PHE A 187 -5.48 13.00 30.10
C PHE A 187 -6.88 13.61 30.21
N SER A 188 -7.86 12.75 30.47
CA SER A 188 -9.01 13.13 31.30
C SER A 188 -8.77 12.60 32.71
N LYS A 189 -8.30 13.48 33.60
CA LYS A 189 -8.75 13.66 34.99
C LYS A 189 -7.77 14.53 35.79
N ASN A 190 -8.21 15.77 35.97
CA ASN A 190 -8.10 16.65 37.14
C ASN A 190 -7.08 16.34 38.25
N SER A 191 -6.26 17.37 38.52
CA SER A 191 -5.98 17.97 39.84
C SER A 191 -4.60 17.72 40.49
N THR A 192 -3.80 18.80 40.48
CA THR A 192 -2.96 19.37 41.58
C THR A 192 -1.91 18.49 42.26
N GLN A 193 -0.60 18.72 42.00
CA GLN A 193 0.30 19.65 42.72
C GLN A 193 1.79 19.34 42.44
N ASP A 194 2.56 20.42 42.22
CA ASP A 194 4.00 20.68 42.34
C ASP A 194 5.12 19.80 41.72
N PRO A 195 6.17 20.43 41.13
CA PRO A 195 7.34 19.76 40.56
C PRO A 195 8.58 19.89 41.47
N THR A 196 8.99 18.83 42.16
CA THR A 196 10.35 18.76 42.72
C THR A 196 10.92 17.35 42.70
N LEU A 197 12.01 17.22 41.92
CA LEU A 197 13.20 16.39 42.13
C LEU A 197 13.01 14.88 42.36
N LEU A 198 13.50 14.08 41.40
CA LEU A 198 14.40 12.95 41.66
C LEU A 198 14.99 12.43 40.34
N ASN A 199 16.16 12.95 39.99
CA ASN A 199 17.18 12.14 39.32
C ASN A 199 17.80 11.20 40.36
N VAL A 200 18.44 10.11 39.89
CA VAL A 200 19.35 9.18 40.59
C VAL A 200 18.77 7.77 40.83
N ILE A 201 18.88 6.90 39.81
CA ILE A 201 19.76 5.71 39.77
C ILE A 201 19.52 4.99 38.43
N SER A 202 20.58 4.85 37.65
CA SER A 202 20.63 4.02 36.45
C SER A 202 20.55 2.55 36.83
N SER A 203 19.52 1.86 36.34
CA SER A 203 19.49 0.41 36.23
C SER A 203 19.26 0.04 34.78
N GLU A 204 20.25 -0.61 34.19
CA GLU A 204 20.25 -1.20 32.86
C GLU A 204 19.13 -2.24 32.74
N THR A 205 17.95 -1.76 32.38
CA THR A 205 17.00 -2.52 31.59
C THR A 205 16.61 -1.59 30.46
N LYS A 206 17.17 -1.79 29.26
CA LYS A 206 16.56 -1.25 28.05
C LYS A 206 15.19 -1.94 27.93
N SER A 207 14.20 -1.43 28.64
CA SER A 207 12.81 -1.63 28.28
C SER A 207 12.71 -1.14 26.84
N VAL A 208 12.39 -2.06 25.93
CA VAL A 208 11.99 -1.69 24.57
C VAL A 208 10.73 -0.85 24.76
N SER A 209 10.87 0.47 24.72
CA SER A 209 9.72 1.35 24.74
C SER A 209 8.85 1.00 23.53
N PRO A 210 7.51 1.05 23.64
CA PRO A 210 6.61 0.79 22.52
C PRO A 210 6.84 1.73 21.32
N SER A 211 7.65 2.79 21.49
CA SER A 211 7.94 3.83 20.52
C SER A 211 8.89 3.43 19.38
N ASP A 212 9.62 2.32 19.48
CA ASP A 212 10.64 1.93 18.48
C ASP A 212 10.09 1.12 17.28
N ASN A 213 8.83 0.70 17.32
CA ASN A 213 8.24 -0.23 16.34
C ASN A 213 7.17 0.39 15.42
N TRP A 214 6.95 1.70 15.50
CA TRP A 214 5.77 2.36 14.92
C TRP A 214 5.55 2.09 13.42
N TRP A 215 6.62 1.91 12.65
CA TRP A 215 6.53 1.65 11.21
C TRP A 215 6.53 0.16 10.83
N TYR A 216 6.88 -0.75 11.75
CA TYR A 216 6.95 -2.18 11.43
C TYR A 216 5.56 -2.78 11.18
N GLU A 217 4.56 -2.32 11.91
CA GLU A 217 3.16 -2.73 11.73
C GLU A 217 2.63 -2.35 10.35
N ASP A 218 2.92 -1.12 9.91
CA ASP A 218 2.52 -0.64 8.59
C ASP A 218 3.23 -1.38 7.46
N LEU A 219 4.49 -1.76 7.64
CA LEU A 219 5.21 -2.56 6.65
C LEU A 219 4.62 -3.96 6.46
N CYS A 220 4.07 -4.54 7.51
CA CYS A 220 3.35 -5.83 7.42
C CYS A 220 2.07 -5.76 6.59
N LEU A 221 1.62 -4.56 6.20
CA LEU A 221 0.50 -4.39 5.28
C LEU A 221 0.91 -4.57 3.81
N LEU A 222 2.21 -4.57 3.51
CA LEU A 222 2.75 -4.71 2.15
C LEU A 222 2.97 -6.18 1.78
N SER A 223 2.78 -6.53 0.52
CA SER A 223 3.23 -7.83 0.00
C SER A 223 4.75 -7.96 0.06
N LEU A 224 5.25 -9.19 0.05
CA LEU A 224 6.68 -9.50 0.13
C LEU A 224 7.51 -8.73 -0.93
N PRO A 225 7.12 -8.66 -2.23
CA PRO A 225 7.89 -7.91 -3.21
C PRO A 225 8.00 -6.40 -2.91
N LEU A 226 6.92 -5.76 -2.44
CA LEU A 226 6.93 -4.34 -2.11
C LEU A 226 7.69 -4.07 -0.81
N PHE A 227 7.53 -4.96 0.18
CA PHE A 227 8.28 -4.94 1.42
C PHE A 227 9.80 -5.05 1.16
N THR A 228 10.23 -6.05 0.38
CA THR A 228 11.64 -6.25 0.00
C THR A 228 12.23 -4.99 -0.65
N ARG A 229 11.52 -4.42 -1.64
CA ARG A 229 11.98 -3.18 -2.32
C ARG A 229 12.06 -1.99 -1.37
N LEU A 230 11.11 -1.85 -0.46
CA LEU A 230 11.12 -0.76 0.51
C LEU A 230 12.25 -0.91 1.52
N ILE A 231 12.52 -2.13 2.01
CA ILE A 231 13.66 -2.38 2.90
C ILE A 231 14.99 -2.06 2.21
N LEU A 232 15.16 -2.47 0.95
CA LEU A 232 16.37 -2.15 0.17
C LEU A 232 16.54 -0.64 -0.02
N ALA A 233 15.45 0.09 -0.25
CA ALA A 233 15.49 1.55 -0.34
C ALA A 233 15.85 2.19 1.02
N ILE A 234 15.28 1.70 2.12
CA ILE A 234 15.59 2.15 3.48
C ILE A 234 17.07 1.91 3.83
N ASP A 235 17.60 0.73 3.51
CA ASP A 235 19.03 0.41 3.68
C ASP A 235 19.92 1.33 2.85
N GLY A 236 19.57 1.54 1.57
CA GLY A 236 20.28 2.46 0.67
C GLY A 236 20.27 3.93 1.12
N LYS A 237 19.34 4.32 1.99
CA LYS A 237 19.28 5.66 2.63
C LYS A 237 20.05 5.73 3.96
N GLY A 238 20.71 4.65 4.39
CA GLY A 238 21.60 4.64 5.55
C GLY A 238 20.91 4.33 6.89
N MET A 239 19.79 3.61 6.88
CA MET A 239 19.13 3.14 8.11
C MET A 239 20.08 2.27 8.96
N ASN A 240 19.93 2.33 10.28
CA ASN A 240 20.69 1.47 11.19
C ASN A 240 20.39 -0.03 10.88
N PRO A 241 21.43 -0.87 10.64
CA PRO A 241 21.27 -2.31 10.44
C PRO A 241 20.44 -3.01 11.53
N GLU A 242 20.46 -2.55 12.78
CA GLU A 242 19.62 -3.11 13.84
C GLU A 242 18.13 -2.93 13.57
N ASN A 243 17.72 -1.76 13.06
CA ASN A 243 16.32 -1.48 12.76
C ASN A 243 15.86 -2.25 11.53
N ILE A 244 16.74 -2.43 10.54
CA ILE A 244 16.50 -3.32 9.39
C ILE A 244 16.30 -4.76 9.87
N ALA A 245 17.21 -5.27 10.71
CA ALA A 245 17.06 -6.62 11.25
C ALA A 245 15.76 -6.78 12.07
N ARG A 246 15.40 -5.78 12.88
CA ARG A 246 14.15 -5.78 13.66
C ARG A 246 12.91 -5.78 12.78
N SER A 247 12.86 -4.96 11.72
CA SER A 247 11.72 -4.91 10.79
C SER A 247 11.55 -6.22 10.03
N LEU A 248 12.65 -6.82 9.55
CA LEU A 248 12.65 -8.12 8.88
C LEU A 248 12.15 -9.24 9.81
N ILE A 249 12.63 -9.29 11.05
CA ILE A 249 12.18 -10.28 12.05
C ILE A 249 10.71 -10.06 12.40
N TYR A 250 10.26 -8.80 12.50
CA TYR A 250 8.86 -8.48 12.77
C TYR A 250 7.95 -8.98 11.63
N TYR A 251 8.35 -8.74 10.37
CA TYR A 251 7.63 -9.22 9.20
C TYR A 251 7.58 -10.76 9.17
N ILE A 252 8.71 -11.46 9.36
CA ILE A 252 8.73 -12.93 9.42
C ILE A 252 7.78 -13.44 10.52
N LYS A 253 7.84 -12.87 11.73
CA LYS A 253 6.97 -13.28 12.85
C LYS A 253 5.48 -13.14 12.53
N ARG A 254 5.10 -12.13 11.73
CA ARG A 254 3.71 -11.91 11.32
C ARG A 254 3.21 -13.00 10.39
N PHE A 255 4.04 -13.45 9.45
CA PHE A 255 3.63 -14.38 8.38
C PHE A 255 4.06 -15.83 8.59
N VAL A 256 4.98 -16.09 9.53
CA VAL A 256 5.48 -17.43 9.87
C VAL A 256 5.15 -17.74 11.34
N PRO A 257 4.01 -18.40 11.63
CA PRO A 257 3.55 -18.66 12.99
C PRO A 257 4.55 -19.41 13.86
N LEU A 258 5.39 -20.27 13.24
CA LEU A 258 6.43 -21.03 13.94
C LEU A 258 7.44 -20.14 14.68
N MET A 259 7.61 -18.88 14.26
CA MET A 259 8.49 -17.91 14.93
C MET A 259 7.86 -17.29 16.20
N ASN A 260 6.53 -17.36 16.34
CA ASN A 260 5.80 -16.87 17.51
C ASN A 260 5.58 -17.96 18.56
N SER A 261 5.67 -19.23 18.18
CA SER A 261 5.52 -20.35 19.10
C SER A 261 6.68 -20.34 20.10
N GLN A 262 6.41 -19.85 21.31
CA GLN A 262 7.22 -20.20 22.45
C GLN A 262 7.14 -21.71 22.56
N ALA A 263 8.23 -22.40 22.22
CA ALA A 263 8.40 -23.80 22.55
C ALA A 263 8.55 -23.96 24.07
N THR A 264 7.47 -23.71 24.82
CA THR A 264 7.24 -24.35 26.11
C THR A 264 6.61 -25.69 25.79
N VAL A 265 7.47 -26.69 25.61
CA VAL A 265 7.09 -28.09 25.72
C VAL A 265 6.59 -28.24 27.16
N ASN A 266 5.27 -28.41 27.32
CA ASN A 266 4.47 -28.35 28.55
C ASN A 266 3.76 -27.01 28.76
N ASP A 267 2.64 -26.78 28.08
CA ASP A 267 1.39 -26.61 28.82
C ASP A 267 0.17 -26.82 27.91
N LYS A 268 -0.61 -27.85 28.23
CA LYS A 268 -1.97 -28.02 27.71
C LYS A 268 -2.89 -27.18 28.59
N SER A 269 -2.96 -25.88 28.37
CA SER A 269 -4.15 -25.04 28.63
C SER A 269 -3.78 -23.56 28.60
N SER A 270 -4.35 -22.83 27.64
CA SER A 270 -4.79 -21.43 27.76
C SER A 270 -4.98 -20.87 26.36
N VAL A 271 -6.24 -20.91 25.91
CA VAL A 271 -6.70 -20.18 24.73
C VAL A 271 -6.80 -18.71 25.13
N ASN A 272 -5.76 -17.92 24.87
CA ASN A 272 -5.88 -16.47 24.87
C ASN A 272 -6.31 -16.03 23.46
N ASN A 273 -7.63 -15.88 23.30
CA ASN A 273 -8.25 -15.15 22.21
C ASN A 273 -7.94 -13.66 22.36
N GLY A 274 -7.03 -13.16 21.52
CA GLY A 274 -6.70 -11.75 21.41
C GLY A 274 -6.13 -11.43 20.04
N THR A 275 -7.03 -11.26 19.07
CA THR A 275 -6.82 -10.48 17.83
C THR A 275 -5.61 -10.87 16.97
N THR A 276 -5.70 -11.94 16.20
CA THR A 276 -4.91 -12.04 14.96
C THR A 276 -5.65 -12.88 13.91
N THR A 277 -6.12 -12.22 12.87
CA THR A 277 -6.52 -12.85 11.60
C THR A 277 -5.27 -13.40 10.92
N THR A 278 -4.74 -14.53 11.38
CA THR A 278 -3.70 -15.27 10.65
C THR A 278 -4.36 -16.08 9.55
N SER A 279 -4.48 -15.50 8.37
CA SER A 279 -4.51 -16.28 7.13
C SER A 279 -3.17 -17.02 7.06
N THR A 280 -3.15 -18.29 7.46
CA THR A 280 -1.95 -19.12 7.35
C THR A 280 -1.64 -19.33 5.87
N ILE A 281 -0.68 -18.57 5.34
CA ILE A 281 -0.08 -18.82 4.03
C ILE A 281 0.49 -20.25 3.99
N SER A 282 0.55 -20.87 2.81
CA SER A 282 0.98 -22.27 2.69
C SER A 282 2.41 -22.47 3.21
N GLU A 283 2.77 -23.67 3.65
CA GLU A 283 4.15 -23.95 4.11
C GLU A 283 5.20 -23.64 3.03
N ALA A 284 4.85 -23.84 1.76
CA ALA A 284 5.71 -23.49 0.62
C ALA A 284 5.93 -21.97 0.51
N ASP A 285 4.88 -21.17 0.70
CA ASP A 285 4.97 -19.71 0.70
C ASP A 285 5.73 -19.19 1.94
N GLN A 286 5.52 -19.82 3.10
CA GLN A 286 6.29 -19.51 4.32
C GLN A 286 7.79 -19.75 4.11
N ARG A 287 8.14 -20.87 3.47
CA ARG A 287 9.53 -21.19 3.13
C ARG A 287 10.12 -20.15 2.17
N SER A 288 9.41 -19.83 1.08
CA SER A 288 9.87 -18.84 0.11
C SER A 288 10.09 -17.47 0.74
N LEU A 289 9.15 -17.03 1.57
CA LEU A 289 9.22 -15.77 2.31
C LEU A 289 10.42 -15.75 3.27
N LEU A 290 10.63 -16.84 4.01
CA LEU A 290 11.75 -16.96 4.93
C LEU A 290 13.09 -16.85 4.19
N GLU A 291 13.26 -17.59 3.10
CA GLU A 291 14.49 -17.57 2.30
C GLU A 291 14.77 -16.19 1.71
N GLU A 292 13.76 -15.53 1.15
CA GLU A 292 13.93 -14.18 0.58
C GLU A 292 14.33 -13.15 1.64
N ILE A 293 13.67 -13.14 2.79
CA ILE A 293 13.97 -12.17 3.86
C ILE A 293 15.34 -12.44 4.50
N LEU A 294 15.78 -13.69 4.59
CA LEU A 294 17.08 -14.03 5.16
C LEU A 294 18.25 -13.52 4.31
N ILE A 295 18.07 -13.41 3.00
CA ILE A 295 19.04 -12.78 2.09
C ILE A 295 19.21 -11.29 2.43
N LEU A 296 18.14 -10.62 2.84
CA LEU A 296 18.14 -9.19 3.22
C LEU A 296 18.66 -8.92 4.64
N LEU A 297 18.77 -9.96 5.48
CA LEU A 297 19.17 -9.79 6.87
C LEU A 297 20.65 -9.33 6.97
N PRO A 298 20.97 -8.26 7.71
CA PRO A 298 22.34 -7.74 7.83
C PRO A 298 23.32 -8.74 8.45
N ASP A 299 24.47 -8.93 7.78
CA ASP A 299 25.53 -9.83 8.24
C ASP A 299 26.59 -9.07 9.05
N LYS A 300 26.19 -8.60 10.24
CA LYS A 300 27.07 -7.89 11.18
C LYS A 300 26.90 -8.46 12.58
N LYS A 301 28.02 -8.68 13.27
CA LYS A 301 28.05 -9.20 14.65
C LYS A 301 27.23 -8.30 15.59
N GLY A 302 26.36 -8.91 16.39
CA GLY A 302 25.55 -8.21 17.40
C GLY A 302 24.31 -7.47 16.87
N VAL A 303 24.12 -7.35 15.54
CA VAL A 303 22.96 -6.67 14.96
C VAL A 303 21.69 -7.49 15.11
N THR A 304 21.78 -8.80 14.85
CA THR A 304 20.68 -9.73 15.08
C THR A 304 20.94 -10.54 16.35
N PRO A 305 20.09 -10.45 17.39
CA PRO A 305 20.29 -11.24 18.61
C PRO A 305 20.33 -12.75 18.34
N SER A 306 21.28 -13.47 18.92
CA SER A 306 21.50 -14.92 18.67
C SER A 306 20.26 -15.76 18.93
N LYS A 307 19.40 -15.36 19.88
CA LYS A 307 18.10 -15.99 20.13
C LYS A 307 17.19 -16.01 18.90
N TYR A 308 17.21 -14.95 18.09
CA TYR A 308 16.43 -14.88 16.87
C TYR A 308 17.06 -15.69 15.74
N LEU A 309 18.39 -15.66 15.59
CA LEU A 309 19.09 -16.48 14.60
C LEU A 309 18.86 -17.98 14.83
N LEU A 310 18.96 -18.44 16.09
CA LEU A 310 18.69 -19.85 16.45
C LEU A 310 17.23 -20.24 16.17
N ARG A 311 16.27 -19.33 16.39
CA ARG A 311 14.87 -19.56 16.06
C ARG A 311 14.65 -19.63 14.55
N LEU A 312 15.25 -18.71 13.79
CA LEU A 312 15.20 -18.71 12.33
C LEU A 312 15.77 -20.02 11.76
N LEU A 313 16.90 -20.50 12.30
CA LEU A 313 17.49 -21.78 11.91
C LEU A 313 16.53 -22.94 12.16
N ARG A 314 15.95 -23.03 13.37
CA ARG A 314 14.97 -24.06 13.69
C ARG A 314 13.76 -24.01 12.74
N THR A 315 13.22 -22.83 12.47
CA THR A 315 12.09 -22.65 11.56
C THR A 315 12.46 -23.02 10.12
N ALA A 316 13.66 -22.64 9.65
CA ALA A 316 14.17 -23.00 8.33
C ALA A 316 14.30 -24.52 8.15
N MET A 317 14.78 -25.23 9.19
CA MET A 317 14.86 -26.68 9.18
C MET A 317 13.47 -27.34 9.13
N ILE A 318 12.49 -26.82 9.88
CA ILE A 318 11.12 -27.36 9.89
C ILE A 318 10.42 -27.14 8.55
N LEU A 319 10.63 -25.96 7.93
CA LEU A 319 10.06 -25.64 6.63
C LEU A 319 10.84 -26.23 5.44
N HIS A 320 11.87 -27.05 5.71
CA HIS A 320 12.74 -27.62 4.67
C HIS A 320 13.29 -26.55 3.69
N ALA A 321 13.82 -25.47 4.26
CA ALA A 321 14.49 -24.40 3.51
C ALA A 321 15.74 -24.93 2.77
N SER A 322 16.17 -24.20 1.75
CA SER A 322 17.34 -24.56 0.93
C SER A 322 18.61 -24.78 1.78
N PRO A 323 19.48 -25.74 1.42
CA PRO A 323 20.71 -26.01 2.17
C PRO A 323 21.61 -24.77 2.32
N SER A 324 21.65 -23.90 1.30
CA SER A 324 22.36 -22.63 1.31
C SER A 324 21.84 -21.66 2.36
N CYS A 325 20.51 -21.63 2.58
CA CYS A 325 19.88 -20.80 3.59
C CYS A 325 20.26 -21.26 5.01
N VAL A 326 20.22 -22.57 5.25
CA VAL A 326 20.62 -23.18 6.52
C VAL A 326 22.10 -22.92 6.82
N GLU A 327 22.98 -23.16 5.86
CA GLU A 327 24.43 -22.93 6.02
C GLU A 327 24.75 -21.45 6.28
N ASN A 328 24.04 -20.52 5.62
CA ASN A 328 24.20 -19.09 5.86
C ASN A 328 23.83 -18.72 7.32
N LEU A 329 22.72 -19.25 7.82
CA LEU A 329 22.29 -19.06 9.20
C LEU A 329 23.30 -19.65 10.20
N GLU A 330 23.81 -20.86 9.96
CA GLU A 330 24.82 -21.50 10.81
C GLU A 330 26.11 -20.68 10.88
N LYS A 331 26.60 -20.17 9.74
CA LYS A 331 27.77 -19.28 9.69
C LYS A 331 27.53 -17.99 10.49
N ARG A 332 26.37 -17.37 10.30
CA ARG A 332 25.99 -16.13 11.03
C ARG A 332 25.90 -16.37 12.53
N ILE A 333 25.35 -17.50 12.97
CA ILE A 333 25.30 -17.90 14.38
C ILE A 333 26.71 -18.11 14.94
N GLY A 334 27.57 -18.82 14.20
CA GLY A 334 28.96 -19.07 14.60
C GLY A 334 29.81 -17.81 14.70
N SER A 335 29.45 -16.75 13.98
CA SER A 335 30.14 -15.45 14.01
C SER A 335 29.73 -14.52 15.17
N GLN A 336 28.62 -14.83 15.87
CA GLN A 336 28.05 -13.97 16.91
C GLN A 336 28.95 -13.77 18.13
#